data_AF-A0A813ABK0-F1
#
_entry.id   AF-A0A813ABK0-F1
#
_cell.length_a   1.000
_cell.length_b   1.000
_cell.length_c   1.000
_cell.angle_alpha   90.00
_cell.angle_beta   90.00
_cell.angle_gamma   90.00
#
_symmetry.space_group_name_H-M   'P 1'
#
loop_
_entity.id
_entity.type
_entity.pdbx_description
1 polymer ?
#
loop_
_entity_poly.entity_id
_entity_poly.type
_entity_poly.pdbx_seq_one_letter_code
_entity_poly.pdbx_strand_id
1 'polypeptide(L)'
;MFLDLASAYYGVVRETVLGSGLSGRSVESIAESLGLTTEDLQLLRHHVAAEPILQTQDAVPLLEELAREMHSSTWFLLAQDDNLVHTHRGTRPGGALADVLFNILFAKVLKRRDPAAFRNTVPVFPWDGLRAPLGLNDQGLGTPQPLGDVVYADDLATFVLCRSASSMRSALSGVASATLEVLGPHGLRPNYGPKKTAAIVALHGPGSRAARSTLFGTLRAKLPVFLEHSGMIRLDLVTHYRHLGSTLSYNGGLTAEIKLRLALGRAAFKEGRQRLFSCRQEGLLGFTASSFVCVPTAALRLRFLGQLTRHGSAVQTTSTLRDPDGGWVQCPATAGVSRTLLPAPTPVMCPALLRDLQALVSGDDQAIFDVVRKHIEPLPVLRRTLRHWTANVLSEALRASGEDVLLVLHAEHLCSHVSGHVESEPSVGSFVPLIHPVPRALPIRVAPVRWIGRLCPAWAAQWGVESLPSAPLAWPLQRSALSFPVAALCCCPPSPPFSFLSVTDPAPGRLRHLRANRGWFVDFLSLLEFLLPLAQVGVPVLLRVPCPSQALGPVAEWLLRQAMPAGSFPCCFTLEFN
;
A
#
# COMPACT_ATOMS: atom_id res chain seq x y z
N MET A 1 22.62 2.03 -22.16
CA MET A 1 21.15 1.83 -22.12
C MET A 1 20.77 1.71 -20.67
N PHE A 2 19.68 2.36 -20.27
CA PHE A 2 19.11 2.29 -18.95
C PHE A 2 17.78 1.55 -19.03
N LEU A 3 17.53 0.68 -18.06
CA LEU A 3 16.29 -0.06 -17.89
C LEU A 3 15.74 0.26 -16.50
N ASP A 4 14.48 0.68 -16.46
CA ASP A 4 13.66 0.87 -15.26
C ASP A 4 12.52 -0.15 -15.34
N LEU A 5 12.29 -0.92 -14.29
CA LEU A 5 11.20 -1.89 -14.24
C LEU A 5 9.94 -1.29 -13.61
N ALA A 6 8.78 -1.61 -14.16
CA ALA A 6 7.50 -1.19 -13.61
C ALA A 6 7.07 -2.15 -12.50
N SER A 7 6.91 -1.63 -11.27
CA SER A 7 6.46 -2.41 -10.11
C SER A 7 7.25 -3.72 -9.91
N ALA A 8 8.58 -3.65 -10.05
CA ALA A 8 9.48 -4.80 -10.17
C ALA A 8 9.21 -5.90 -9.11
N TYR A 9 9.15 -5.50 -7.84
CA TYR A 9 8.88 -6.41 -6.72
C TYR A 9 7.52 -7.08 -6.80
N TYR A 10 6.47 -6.39 -7.24
CA TYR A 10 5.12 -6.95 -7.34
C TYR A 10 4.91 -7.86 -8.56
N GLY A 11 5.76 -7.72 -9.59
CA GLY A 11 5.70 -8.52 -10.82
C GLY A 11 6.30 -9.92 -10.69
N VAL A 12 7.08 -10.18 -9.64
CA VAL A 12 7.82 -11.44 -9.47
C VAL A 12 6.87 -12.65 -9.40
N VAL A 13 7.07 -13.62 -10.28
CA VAL A 13 6.45 -14.95 -10.15
C VAL A 13 7.34 -15.82 -9.26
N ARG A 14 6.93 -16.00 -8.00
CA ARG A 14 7.75 -16.63 -6.94
C ARG A 14 8.14 -18.07 -7.29
N GLU A 15 7.27 -18.75 -8.01
CA GLU A 15 7.43 -20.12 -8.46
C GLU A 15 8.66 -20.28 -9.38
N THR A 16 9.10 -19.22 -10.06
CA THR A 16 10.35 -19.25 -10.86
C THR A 16 11.60 -19.31 -10.00
N VAL A 17 11.53 -18.84 -8.75
CA VAL A 17 12.67 -18.82 -7.82
C VAL A 17 12.64 -20.04 -6.92
N LEU A 18 11.46 -20.35 -6.38
CA LEU A 18 11.27 -21.29 -5.28
C LEU A 18 10.67 -22.63 -5.72
N GLY A 19 10.17 -22.73 -6.96
CA GLY A 19 9.52 -23.91 -7.51
C GLY A 19 8.00 -23.89 -7.36
N SER A 20 7.32 -24.88 -7.93
CA SER A 20 5.85 -24.98 -7.93
C SER A 20 5.25 -25.23 -6.54
N GLY A 21 3.93 -25.08 -6.40
CA GLY A 21 3.18 -25.43 -5.18
C GLY A 21 3.22 -24.38 -4.06
N LEU A 22 3.56 -23.12 -4.37
CA LEU A 22 3.59 -22.04 -3.39
C LEU A 22 2.22 -21.41 -3.19
N SER A 23 1.53 -21.10 -4.28
CA SER A 23 0.24 -20.43 -4.25
C SER A 23 -0.91 -21.39 -4.56
N GLY A 24 -2.09 -21.13 -3.99
CA GLY A 24 -3.32 -21.84 -4.35
C GLY A 24 -3.86 -21.47 -5.73
N ARG A 25 -3.17 -20.60 -6.50
CA ARG A 25 -3.54 -20.22 -7.86
C ARG A 25 -2.63 -20.91 -8.86
N SER A 26 -3.15 -21.16 -10.05
CA SER A 26 -2.34 -21.74 -11.13
C SER A 26 -1.41 -20.69 -11.74
N VAL A 27 -0.31 -21.14 -12.35
CA VAL A 27 0.68 -20.27 -13.04
C VAL A 27 0.02 -19.47 -14.16
N GLU A 28 -1.00 -20.02 -14.81
CA GLU A 28 -1.81 -19.38 -15.86
C GLU A 28 -2.58 -18.17 -15.32
N SER A 29 -3.22 -18.31 -14.15
CA SER A 29 -3.92 -17.19 -13.50
C SER A 29 -2.94 -16.08 -13.12
N ILE A 30 -1.73 -16.43 -12.68
CA ILE A 30 -0.69 -15.45 -12.37
C ILE A 30 -0.22 -14.74 -13.65
N ALA A 31 0.04 -15.49 -14.73
CA ALA A 31 0.44 -14.94 -16.02
C ALA A 31 -0.63 -14.01 -16.62
N GLU A 32 -1.90 -14.40 -16.56
CA GLU A 32 -3.04 -13.59 -17.00
C GLU A 32 -3.12 -12.28 -16.21
N SER A 33 -2.98 -12.34 -14.88
CA SER A 33 -2.96 -11.13 -14.04
C SER A 33 -1.77 -10.21 -14.32
N LEU A 34 -0.70 -10.74 -14.91
CA LEU A 34 0.48 -10.00 -15.36
C LEU A 34 0.39 -9.61 -16.84
N GLY A 35 -0.69 -9.97 -17.54
CA GLY A 35 -0.87 -9.75 -18.98
C GLY A 35 0.27 -10.31 -19.82
N LEU A 36 0.81 -11.48 -19.47
CA LEU A 36 1.87 -12.13 -20.24
C LEU A 36 1.32 -12.73 -21.54
N THR A 37 2.15 -12.79 -22.58
CA THR A 37 1.76 -13.46 -23.84
C THR A 37 1.72 -14.98 -23.66
N THR A 38 1.19 -15.69 -24.67
CA THR A 38 1.16 -17.16 -24.65
C THR A 38 2.57 -17.76 -24.65
N GLU A 39 3.50 -17.12 -25.37
CA GLU A 39 4.91 -17.51 -25.45
C GLU A 39 5.62 -17.26 -24.11
N ASP A 40 5.38 -16.10 -23.48
CA ASP A 40 5.90 -15.79 -22.14
C ASP A 40 5.41 -16.82 -21.11
N LEU A 41 4.13 -17.21 -21.17
CA LEU A 41 3.55 -18.25 -20.31
C LEU A 41 4.22 -19.61 -20.54
N GLN A 42 4.53 -19.97 -21.78
CA GLN A 42 5.21 -21.23 -22.09
C GLN A 42 6.61 -21.27 -21.48
N LEU A 43 7.39 -20.19 -21.63
CA LEU A 43 8.72 -20.07 -21.03
C LEU A 43 8.65 -20.01 -19.50
N LEU A 44 7.67 -19.29 -18.95
CA LEU A 44 7.41 -19.24 -17.52
C LEU A 44 7.14 -20.64 -16.94
N ARG A 45 6.26 -21.43 -17.57
CA ARG A 45 5.98 -22.82 -17.17
C ARG A 45 7.25 -23.67 -17.18
N HIS A 46 8.08 -23.53 -18.22
CA HIS A 46 9.36 -24.22 -18.29
C HIS A 46 10.28 -23.83 -17.13
N HIS A 47 10.43 -22.54 -16.83
CA HIS A 47 11.26 -22.08 -15.71
C HIS A 47 10.77 -22.58 -14.35
N VAL A 48 9.45 -22.60 -14.12
CA VAL A 48 8.85 -23.11 -12.88
C VAL A 48 9.04 -24.62 -12.72
N ALA A 49 8.90 -25.39 -13.81
CA ALA A 49 8.93 -26.85 -13.75
C ALA A 49 10.35 -27.43 -13.79
N ALA A 50 11.23 -26.86 -14.61
CA ALA A 50 12.54 -27.43 -14.91
C ALA A 50 13.70 -26.67 -14.27
N GLU A 51 13.54 -25.38 -13.96
CA GLU A 51 14.64 -24.53 -13.47
C GLU A 51 14.29 -23.59 -12.29
N PRO A 52 13.73 -24.07 -11.17
CA PRO A 52 13.62 -23.24 -9.97
C PRO A 52 14.98 -22.72 -9.52
N ILE A 53 15.13 -21.40 -9.42
CA ILE A 53 16.46 -20.78 -9.32
C ILE A 53 17.25 -21.27 -8.10
N LEU A 54 16.63 -21.37 -6.91
CA LEU A 54 17.35 -21.83 -5.72
C LEU A 54 17.82 -23.29 -5.85
N GLN A 55 16.97 -24.16 -6.38
CA GLN A 55 17.28 -25.58 -6.60
C GLN A 55 18.42 -25.74 -7.62
N THR A 56 18.44 -24.91 -8.67
CA THR A 56 19.53 -24.94 -9.67
C THR A 56 20.84 -24.32 -9.20
N GLN A 57 20.87 -23.68 -8.03
CA GLN A 57 22.07 -23.04 -7.46
C GLN A 57 22.60 -23.78 -6.23
N ASP A 58 22.19 -25.03 -6.01
CA ASP A 58 22.58 -25.85 -4.87
C ASP A 58 22.38 -25.14 -3.52
N ALA A 59 21.26 -24.41 -3.40
CA ALA A 59 20.91 -23.76 -2.14
C ALA A 59 20.73 -24.82 -1.03
N VAL A 60 21.12 -24.45 0.19
CA VAL A 60 20.98 -25.36 1.34
C VAL A 60 19.48 -25.68 1.51
N PRO A 61 19.08 -26.96 1.70
CA PRO A 61 17.66 -27.34 1.77
C PRO A 61 16.85 -26.53 2.79
N LEU A 62 17.44 -26.22 3.95
CA LEU A 62 16.81 -25.39 4.97
C LEU A 62 16.45 -23.98 4.44
N LEU A 63 17.32 -23.37 3.64
CA LEU A 63 17.07 -22.06 3.05
C LEU A 63 15.94 -22.12 2.02
N GLU A 64 15.88 -23.20 1.24
CA GLU A 64 14.79 -23.41 0.28
C GLU A 64 13.45 -23.53 1.00
N GLU A 65 13.35 -24.40 2.00
CA GLU A 65 12.11 -24.60 2.77
C GLU A 65 11.68 -23.34 3.51
N LEU A 66 12.63 -22.61 4.15
CA LEU A 66 12.32 -21.33 4.79
C LEU A 66 11.82 -20.29 3.78
N ALA A 67 12.47 -20.18 2.62
CA ALA A 67 12.07 -19.24 1.59
C ALA A 67 10.70 -19.59 1.01
N ARG A 68 10.41 -20.88 0.81
CA ARG A 68 9.11 -21.41 0.38
C ARG A 68 8.01 -21.09 1.41
N GLU A 69 8.25 -21.41 2.68
CA GLU A 69 7.28 -21.16 3.76
C GLU A 69 6.95 -19.67 3.91
N MET A 70 7.96 -18.80 3.85
CA MET A 70 7.76 -17.35 3.92
C MET A 70 6.98 -16.77 2.73
N HIS A 71 6.81 -17.52 1.63
CA HIS A 71 6.20 -17.04 0.38
C HIS A 71 4.96 -17.83 -0.08
N SER A 72 4.55 -18.87 0.65
CA SER A 72 3.39 -19.71 0.29
C SER A 72 2.04 -19.02 0.58
N SER A 73 1.91 -18.40 1.75
CA SER A 73 0.65 -17.81 2.25
C SER A 73 0.82 -16.37 2.71
N THR A 74 1.42 -15.52 1.88
CA THR A 74 1.60 -14.10 2.21
C THR A 74 0.29 -13.32 2.07
N TRP A 75 -0.06 -12.56 3.10
CA TRP A 75 -1.25 -11.72 3.12
C TRP A 75 -0.96 -10.36 3.76
N PHE A 76 -1.84 -9.39 3.52
CA PHE A 76 -1.83 -8.13 4.26
C PHE A 76 -3.27 -7.66 4.52
N LEU A 77 -3.41 -6.81 5.52
CA LEU A 77 -4.63 -6.10 5.87
C LEU A 77 -4.30 -4.61 5.93
N LEU A 78 -5.06 -3.77 5.24
CA LEU A 78 -4.88 -2.33 5.36
C LEU A 78 -5.53 -1.84 6.65
N ALA A 79 -4.99 -0.79 7.24
CA ALA A 79 -5.61 -0.19 8.42
C ALA A 79 -7.02 0.30 8.04
N GLN A 80 -8.03 -0.13 8.81
CA GLN A 80 -9.46 0.10 8.58
C GLN A 80 -10.10 -0.77 7.48
N ASP A 81 -9.40 -1.80 6.99
CA ASP A 81 -9.97 -2.85 6.14
C ASP A 81 -10.19 -4.12 6.99
N ASP A 82 -11.27 -4.84 6.72
CA ASP A 82 -11.57 -6.14 7.33
C ASP A 82 -11.29 -7.30 6.35
N ASN A 83 -10.95 -6.98 5.10
CA ASN A 83 -10.66 -7.97 4.07
C ASN A 83 -9.19 -8.34 4.04
N LEU A 84 -8.88 -9.57 4.46
CA LEU A 84 -7.55 -10.12 4.36
C LEU A 84 -7.19 -10.35 2.88
N VAL A 85 -6.21 -9.59 2.37
CA VAL A 85 -5.77 -9.68 0.98
C VAL A 85 -4.62 -10.69 0.89
N HIS A 86 -4.89 -11.84 0.29
CA HIS A 86 -3.86 -12.79 -0.08
C HIS A 86 -3.07 -12.30 -1.29
N THR A 87 -1.75 -12.41 -1.22
CA THR A 87 -0.85 -12.12 -2.34
C THR A 87 -0.27 -13.41 -2.87
N HIS A 88 -0.54 -13.68 -4.15
CA HIS A 88 -0.11 -14.91 -4.83
C HIS A 88 1.14 -14.70 -5.69
N ARG A 89 1.60 -13.46 -5.82
CA ARG A 89 2.80 -13.08 -6.59
C ARG A 89 3.51 -11.92 -5.90
N GLY A 90 4.70 -11.61 -6.39
CA GLY A 90 5.54 -10.52 -5.95
C GLY A 90 6.31 -10.83 -4.67
N THR A 91 7.42 -10.17 -4.44
CA THR A 91 8.12 -10.18 -3.15
C THR A 91 7.71 -8.93 -2.38
N ARG A 92 7.39 -9.06 -1.08
CA ARG A 92 6.86 -7.95 -0.27
C ARG A 92 7.90 -6.82 -0.19
N PRO A 93 7.64 -5.62 -0.74
CA PRO A 93 8.61 -4.53 -0.64
C PRO A 93 8.89 -4.12 0.80
N GLY A 94 10.16 -3.80 1.09
CA GLY A 94 10.62 -3.44 2.43
C GLY A 94 10.91 -4.63 3.36
N GLY A 95 10.77 -5.87 2.88
CA GLY A 95 11.26 -7.06 3.58
C GLY A 95 12.67 -7.45 3.12
N ALA A 96 13.60 -7.69 4.05
CA ALA A 96 14.99 -8.03 3.70
C ALA A 96 15.09 -9.28 2.81
N LEU A 97 14.27 -10.31 3.04
CA LEU A 97 14.24 -11.51 2.21
C LEU A 97 13.70 -11.25 0.80
N ALA A 98 12.76 -10.30 0.66
CA ALA A 98 12.18 -9.94 -0.63
C ALA A 98 13.22 -9.32 -1.57
N ASP A 99 14.11 -8.49 -1.01
CA ASP A 99 15.24 -7.90 -1.75
C ASP A 99 16.24 -8.96 -2.20
N VAL A 100 16.54 -9.94 -1.33
CA VAL A 100 17.45 -11.05 -1.69
C VAL A 100 16.88 -11.90 -2.81
N LEU A 101 15.61 -12.33 -2.70
CA LEU A 101 14.98 -13.16 -3.72
C LEU A 101 14.82 -12.42 -5.05
N PHE A 102 14.47 -11.13 -5.01
CA PHE A 102 14.40 -10.31 -6.22
C PHE A 102 15.78 -10.23 -6.90
N ASN A 103 16.85 -9.97 -6.15
CA ASN A 103 18.20 -9.89 -6.72
C ASN A 103 18.68 -11.23 -7.29
N ILE A 104 18.37 -12.36 -6.63
CA ILE A 104 18.66 -13.71 -7.13
C ILE A 104 17.92 -13.96 -8.46
N LEU A 105 16.64 -13.62 -8.51
CA LEU A 105 15.83 -13.70 -9.73
C LEU A 105 16.43 -12.84 -10.84
N PHE A 106 16.64 -11.55 -10.58
CA PHE A 106 17.08 -10.59 -11.58
C PHE A 106 18.47 -10.94 -12.11
N ALA A 107 19.39 -11.42 -11.26
CA ALA A 107 20.68 -11.94 -11.69
C ALA A 107 20.54 -13.14 -12.66
N LYS A 108 19.59 -14.05 -12.41
CA LYS A 108 19.31 -15.16 -13.36
C LYS A 108 18.69 -14.64 -14.66
N VAL A 109 17.77 -13.68 -14.60
CA VAL A 109 17.18 -13.04 -15.79
C VAL A 109 18.27 -12.45 -16.69
N LEU A 110 19.21 -11.69 -16.11
CA LEU A 110 20.30 -11.09 -16.87
C LEU A 110 21.28 -12.11 -17.47
N LYS A 111 21.42 -13.29 -16.86
CA LYS A 111 22.21 -14.41 -17.41
C LYS A 111 21.54 -15.10 -18.61
N ARG A 112 20.22 -14.93 -18.80
CA ARG A 112 19.48 -15.52 -19.92
C ARG A 112 19.54 -14.70 -21.21
N ARG A 113 20.11 -13.49 -21.17
CA ARG A 113 20.24 -12.64 -22.36
C ARG A 113 21.13 -13.32 -23.39
N ASP A 114 20.75 -13.24 -24.66
CA ASP A 114 21.51 -13.86 -25.74
C ASP A 114 22.94 -13.29 -25.80
N PRO A 115 23.99 -14.11 -25.53
CA PRO A 115 25.37 -13.64 -25.55
C PRO A 115 25.82 -13.19 -26.94
N ALA A 116 25.15 -13.60 -28.03
CA ALA A 116 25.48 -13.16 -29.38
C ALA A 116 25.28 -11.65 -29.55
N ALA A 117 24.27 -11.05 -28.92
CA ALA A 117 24.02 -9.61 -28.94
C ALA A 117 25.15 -8.79 -28.27
N PHE A 118 25.90 -9.41 -27.36
CA PHE A 118 26.99 -8.77 -26.61
C PHE A 118 28.37 -8.96 -27.28
N ARG A 119 28.46 -9.76 -28.35
CA ARG A 119 29.73 -9.99 -29.05
C ARG A 119 30.24 -8.69 -29.67
N ASN A 120 31.46 -8.31 -29.28
CA ASN A 120 32.14 -7.09 -29.74
C ASN A 120 31.40 -5.78 -29.41
N THR A 121 30.41 -5.81 -28.51
CA THR A 121 29.68 -4.61 -28.07
C THR A 121 29.97 -4.24 -26.62
N VAL A 122 30.55 -5.15 -25.84
CA VAL A 122 30.96 -4.89 -24.46
C VAL A 122 32.26 -4.06 -24.43
N PRO A 123 32.30 -2.91 -23.72
CA PRO A 123 33.53 -2.16 -23.52
C PRO A 123 34.56 -2.98 -22.74
N VAL A 124 35.84 -2.84 -23.08
CA VAL A 124 36.95 -3.49 -22.39
C VAL A 124 37.92 -2.41 -21.91
N PHE A 125 38.27 -2.44 -20.63
CA PHE A 125 39.20 -1.49 -20.01
C PHE A 125 40.37 -2.22 -19.33
N PRO A 126 41.57 -1.64 -19.31
CA PRO A 126 42.67 -2.17 -18.51
C PRO A 126 42.35 -1.99 -17.02
N TRP A 127 42.38 -3.09 -16.24
CA TRP A 127 42.20 -3.07 -14.78
C TRP A 127 43.49 -3.48 -14.08
N ASP A 128 43.94 -2.65 -13.13
CA ASP A 128 45.14 -2.84 -12.32
C ASP A 128 44.90 -3.70 -11.06
N GLY A 129 43.67 -4.17 -10.83
CA GLY A 129 43.28 -4.96 -9.66
C GLY A 129 42.93 -4.12 -8.43
N LEU A 130 43.12 -2.79 -8.46
CA LEU A 130 42.84 -1.91 -7.34
C LEU A 130 41.39 -1.43 -7.37
N ARG A 131 40.79 -1.31 -6.17
CA ARG A 131 39.44 -0.76 -5.97
C ARG A 131 39.55 0.67 -5.42
N ALA A 132 39.96 1.60 -6.28
CA ALA A 132 40.11 3.02 -5.92
C ALA A 132 39.09 3.89 -6.71
N PRO A 133 38.44 4.90 -6.10
CA PRO A 133 37.47 5.76 -6.78
C PRO A 133 38.07 6.62 -7.89
N LEU A 134 39.37 6.86 -7.84
CA LEU A 134 40.15 7.61 -8.81
C LEU A 134 41.44 6.81 -9.04
N GLY A 135 41.62 6.28 -10.25
CA GLY A 135 42.85 5.58 -10.60
C GLY A 135 44.04 6.54 -10.47
N LEU A 136 44.95 6.25 -9.54
CA LEU A 136 46.15 7.07 -9.33
C LEU A 136 47.19 6.87 -10.45
N ASN A 137 47.02 5.83 -11.29
CA ASN A 137 47.96 5.46 -12.34
C ASN A 137 47.28 5.36 -13.71
N ASP A 138 47.41 6.41 -14.51
CA ASP A 138 46.89 6.54 -15.89
C ASP A 138 47.78 5.81 -16.94
N GLN A 139 48.60 4.86 -16.49
CA GLN A 139 49.67 4.25 -17.30
C GLN A 139 49.18 3.09 -18.20
N GLY A 140 47.88 2.76 -18.19
CA GLY A 140 47.32 1.68 -19.04
C GLY A 140 47.86 0.27 -18.74
N LEU A 141 48.57 0.07 -17.62
CA LEU A 141 49.27 -1.17 -17.23
C LEU A 141 48.35 -2.23 -16.59
N GLY A 142 47.10 -2.31 -17.03
CA GLY A 142 46.10 -3.23 -16.47
C GLY A 142 45.79 -4.42 -17.37
N THR A 143 45.29 -5.50 -16.78
CA THR A 143 44.76 -6.63 -17.56
C THR A 143 43.45 -6.20 -18.21
N PRO A 144 43.23 -6.45 -19.52
CA PRO A 144 41.96 -6.12 -20.17
C PRO A 144 40.80 -6.87 -19.50
N GLN A 145 39.78 -6.12 -19.06
CA GLN A 145 38.57 -6.67 -18.44
C GLN A 145 37.32 -6.13 -19.14
N PRO A 146 36.34 -7.00 -19.46
CA PRO A 146 35.05 -6.55 -19.96
C PRO A 146 34.29 -5.81 -18.86
N LEU A 147 33.69 -4.68 -19.21
CA LEU A 147 32.84 -3.94 -18.30
C LEU A 147 31.47 -4.62 -18.21
N GLY A 148 31.15 -5.14 -17.04
CA GLY A 148 29.83 -5.68 -16.73
C GLY A 148 28.76 -4.59 -16.62
N ASP A 149 27.51 -5.01 -16.49
CA ASP A 149 26.42 -4.10 -16.19
C ASP A 149 26.56 -3.46 -14.81
N VAL A 150 26.04 -2.24 -14.67
CA VAL A 150 25.80 -1.64 -13.36
C VAL A 150 24.35 -1.93 -13.00
N VAL A 151 24.15 -2.71 -11.94
CA VAL A 151 22.83 -3.10 -11.43
C VAL A 151 22.70 -2.61 -10.00
N TYR A 152 21.59 -1.94 -9.71
CA TYR A 152 21.22 -1.54 -8.36
C TYR A 152 19.73 -1.83 -8.15
N ALA A 153 19.43 -2.86 -7.36
CA ALA A 153 18.07 -3.39 -7.25
C ALA A 153 17.45 -3.65 -8.64
N ASP A 154 16.38 -2.94 -8.99
CA ASP A 154 15.67 -3.05 -10.27
C ASP A 154 16.17 -2.07 -11.36
N ASP A 155 17.06 -1.15 -11.02
CA ASP A 155 17.74 -0.25 -11.96
C ASP A 155 18.91 -0.97 -12.66
N LEU A 156 18.92 -0.97 -13.99
CA LEU A 156 19.99 -1.54 -14.80
C LEU A 156 20.59 -0.49 -15.75
N ALA A 157 21.91 -0.44 -15.83
CA ALA A 157 22.66 0.28 -16.85
C ALA A 157 23.61 -0.67 -17.60
N THR A 158 23.35 -0.84 -18.90
CA THR A 158 24.16 -1.65 -19.82
C THR A 158 24.96 -0.77 -20.76
N PHE A 159 26.25 -1.03 -20.88
CA PHE A 159 27.17 -0.29 -21.75
C PHE A 159 27.28 -0.95 -23.12
N VAL A 160 27.23 -0.14 -24.18
CA VAL A 160 27.35 -0.59 -25.56
C VAL A 160 28.41 0.26 -26.25
N LEU A 161 29.46 -0.40 -26.74
CA LEU A 161 30.55 0.19 -27.50
C LEU A 161 30.57 -0.41 -28.91
N CYS A 162 30.90 0.40 -29.91
CA CYS A 162 31.07 -0.08 -31.28
C CYS A 162 32.33 0.53 -31.88
N ARG A 163 33.04 -0.24 -32.72
CA ARG A 163 34.22 0.26 -33.44
C ARG A 163 33.87 1.28 -34.53
N SER A 164 32.66 1.20 -35.09
CA SER A 164 32.15 2.12 -36.10
C SER A 164 30.84 2.77 -35.67
N ALA A 165 30.71 4.07 -35.93
CA ALA A 165 29.48 4.81 -35.67
C ALA A 165 28.28 4.29 -36.48
N SER A 166 28.51 3.71 -37.67
CA SER A 166 27.45 3.14 -38.51
C SER A 166 26.78 1.92 -37.88
N SER A 167 27.53 1.14 -37.08
CA SER A 167 27.05 -0.08 -36.43
C SER A 167 26.30 0.18 -35.12
N MET A 168 26.35 1.41 -34.58
CA MET A 168 25.74 1.74 -33.29
C MET A 168 24.23 1.42 -33.25
N ARG A 169 23.51 1.67 -34.35
CA ARG A 169 22.07 1.40 -34.42
C ARG A 169 21.77 -0.08 -34.23
N SER A 170 22.43 -0.95 -34.99
CA SER A 170 22.20 -2.39 -34.94
C SER A 170 22.67 -2.98 -33.62
N ALA A 171 23.84 -2.54 -33.12
CA ALA A 171 24.37 -3.00 -31.84
C ALA A 171 23.48 -2.63 -30.65
N LEU A 172 23.07 -1.36 -30.56
CA LEU A 172 22.18 -0.91 -29.48
C LEU A 172 20.81 -1.58 -29.58
N SER A 173 20.27 -1.76 -30.78
CA SER A 173 19.01 -2.48 -30.98
C SER A 173 19.11 -3.94 -30.57
N GLY A 174 20.20 -4.63 -30.93
CA GLY A 174 20.41 -6.04 -30.56
C GLY A 174 20.56 -6.22 -29.05
N VAL A 175 21.38 -5.39 -28.40
CA VAL A 175 21.54 -5.41 -26.93
C VAL A 175 20.23 -5.08 -26.22
N ALA A 176 19.47 -4.09 -26.72
CA ALA A 176 18.16 -3.76 -26.18
C ALA A 176 17.17 -4.91 -26.34
N SER A 177 17.14 -5.58 -27.49
CA SER A 177 16.26 -6.74 -27.72
C SER A 177 16.57 -7.87 -26.74
N ALA A 178 17.83 -8.30 -26.71
CA ALA A 178 18.29 -9.39 -25.85
C ALA A 178 18.05 -9.09 -24.36
N THR A 179 18.05 -7.81 -23.96
CA THR A 179 17.78 -7.39 -22.58
C THR A 179 16.28 -7.34 -22.27
N LEU A 180 15.44 -6.89 -23.20
CA LEU A 180 14.00 -6.73 -22.97
C LEU A 180 13.24 -8.06 -23.10
N GLU A 181 13.68 -8.95 -23.98
CA GLU A 181 13.03 -10.25 -24.23
C GLU A 181 13.04 -11.18 -23.01
N VAL A 182 14.11 -11.13 -22.22
CA VAL A 182 14.24 -12.00 -21.05
C VAL A 182 13.34 -11.58 -19.88
N LEU A 183 12.72 -10.40 -19.91
CA LEU A 183 11.95 -9.87 -18.79
C LEU A 183 10.56 -10.52 -18.66
N GLY A 184 9.86 -10.67 -19.79
CA GLY A 184 8.48 -11.16 -19.87
C GLY A 184 8.25 -12.52 -19.21
N PRO A 185 9.05 -13.55 -19.54
CA PRO A 185 8.95 -14.89 -18.94
C PRO A 185 9.15 -14.95 -17.41
N HIS A 186 9.59 -13.85 -16.78
CA HIS A 186 9.76 -13.74 -15.33
C HIS A 186 8.74 -12.82 -14.66
N GLY A 187 7.73 -12.35 -15.40
CA GLY A 187 6.74 -11.41 -14.90
C GLY A 187 7.26 -9.98 -14.74
N LEU A 188 8.47 -9.69 -15.25
CA LEU A 188 9.08 -8.37 -15.19
C LEU A 188 8.69 -7.55 -16.41
N ARG A 189 8.32 -6.29 -16.19
CA ARG A 189 7.90 -5.39 -17.26
C ARG A 189 8.78 -4.15 -17.29
N PRO A 190 9.35 -3.78 -18.45
CA PRO A 190 10.05 -2.53 -18.60
C PRO A 190 9.09 -1.34 -18.51
N ASN A 191 9.52 -0.29 -17.85
CA ASN A 191 8.83 0.99 -17.79
C ASN A 191 9.34 1.90 -18.90
N TYR A 192 8.57 2.06 -19.97
CA TYR A 192 9.00 2.83 -21.13
C TYR A 192 8.85 4.34 -20.91
N GLY A 193 9.82 5.07 -21.43
CA GLY A 193 9.76 6.52 -21.53
C GLY A 193 11.12 7.19 -21.36
N PRO A 194 11.26 8.47 -21.75
CA PRO A 194 12.55 9.15 -21.82
C PRO A 194 13.21 9.38 -20.46
N LYS A 195 12.45 9.28 -19.36
CA LYS A 195 12.95 9.39 -17.98
C LYS A 195 13.05 8.03 -17.26
N LYS A 196 12.71 6.95 -17.97
CA LYS A 196 12.62 5.58 -17.49
C LYS A 196 13.52 4.71 -18.36
N THR A 197 13.00 3.72 -19.07
CA THR A 197 13.82 2.93 -20.00
C THR A 197 14.21 3.74 -21.24
N ALA A 198 15.48 4.14 -21.33
CA ALA A 198 16.01 5.02 -22.37
C ALA A 198 17.50 4.76 -22.63
N ALA A 199 18.05 5.32 -23.71
CA ALA A 199 19.49 5.24 -24.00
C ALA A 199 20.10 6.62 -24.27
N ILE A 200 21.29 6.84 -23.70
CA ILE A 200 22.18 7.92 -24.12
C ILE A 200 23.13 7.36 -25.16
N VAL A 201 23.31 8.06 -26.28
CA VAL A 201 24.19 7.63 -27.37
C VAL A 201 25.20 8.73 -27.71
N ALA A 202 26.48 8.37 -27.65
CA ALA A 202 27.60 9.25 -28.00
C ALA A 202 28.33 8.68 -29.22
N LEU A 203 28.25 9.38 -30.36
CA LEU A 203 28.86 8.95 -31.62
C LEU A 203 30.14 9.74 -31.87
N HIS A 204 31.24 9.05 -32.18
CA HIS A 204 32.55 9.63 -32.46
C HIS A 204 33.18 8.99 -33.71
N GLY A 205 34.16 9.67 -34.30
CA GLY A 205 34.91 9.16 -35.46
C GLY A 205 34.21 9.27 -36.82
N PRO A 206 34.75 8.60 -37.85
CA PRO A 206 34.20 8.57 -39.20
C PRO A 206 32.75 8.04 -39.23
N GLY A 207 31.92 8.59 -40.12
CA GLY A 207 30.51 8.18 -40.24
C GLY A 207 29.58 8.67 -39.11
N SER A 208 30.10 9.31 -38.05
CA SER A 208 29.31 9.79 -36.91
C SER A 208 28.24 10.81 -37.27
N ARG A 209 28.50 11.71 -38.25
CA ARG A 209 27.51 12.69 -38.72
C ARG A 209 26.30 12.02 -39.37
N ALA A 210 26.54 11.07 -40.27
CA ALA A 210 25.47 10.30 -40.91
C ALA A 210 24.69 9.47 -39.88
N ALA A 211 25.39 8.79 -38.97
CA ALA A 211 24.74 8.02 -37.90
C ALA A 211 23.90 8.90 -36.96
N ARG A 212 24.35 10.11 -36.59
CA ARG A 212 23.55 11.08 -35.80
C ARG A 212 22.33 11.54 -36.59
N SER A 213 22.47 11.86 -37.87
CA SER A 213 21.35 12.24 -38.74
C SER A 213 20.28 11.14 -38.78
N THR A 214 20.71 9.87 -38.87
CA THR A 214 19.78 8.74 -38.84
C THR A 214 19.10 8.58 -37.48
N LEU A 215 19.87 8.55 -36.38
CA LEU A 215 19.31 8.30 -35.04
C LEU A 215 18.42 9.44 -34.53
N PHE A 216 18.86 10.69 -34.68
CA PHE A 216 18.19 11.86 -34.11
C PHE A 216 17.33 12.63 -35.13
N GLY A 217 17.62 12.50 -36.43
CA GLY A 217 16.82 13.08 -37.51
C GLY A 217 15.76 12.10 -38.02
N THR A 218 16.17 11.09 -38.79
CA THR A 218 15.26 10.14 -39.46
C THR A 218 14.41 9.35 -38.47
N LEU A 219 15.04 8.77 -37.44
CA LEU A 219 14.35 8.02 -36.38
C LEU A 219 13.77 8.91 -35.28
N ARG A 220 13.97 10.23 -35.36
CA ARG A 220 13.46 11.22 -34.39
C ARG A 220 13.76 10.84 -32.94
N ALA A 221 14.98 10.37 -32.68
CA ALA A 221 15.44 9.93 -31.36
C ALA A 221 14.64 8.77 -30.77
N LYS A 222 13.99 7.94 -31.59
CA LYS A 222 13.28 6.73 -31.17
C LYS A 222 13.79 5.52 -31.93
N LEU A 223 14.61 4.72 -31.28
CA LEU A 223 15.20 3.53 -31.86
C LEU A 223 14.16 2.39 -31.90
N PRO A 224 13.81 1.85 -33.08
CA PRO A 224 12.99 0.65 -33.15
C PRO A 224 13.79 -0.56 -32.66
N VAL A 225 13.20 -1.33 -31.74
CA VAL A 225 13.73 -2.59 -31.21
C VAL A 225 12.65 -3.64 -31.45
N PHE A 226 13.01 -4.77 -32.06
CA PHE A 226 12.08 -5.83 -32.43
C PHE A 226 12.23 -6.98 -31.46
N LEU A 227 11.22 -7.20 -30.62
CA LEU A 227 11.18 -8.29 -29.66
C LEU A 227 10.49 -9.49 -30.33
N GLU A 228 11.04 -10.68 -30.14
CA GLU A 228 10.49 -11.91 -30.74
C GLU A 228 9.01 -12.15 -30.38
N HIS A 229 8.64 -11.96 -29.10
CA HIS A 229 7.30 -12.31 -28.60
C HIS A 229 6.36 -11.11 -28.38
N SER A 230 6.90 -9.88 -28.40
CA SER A 230 6.14 -8.66 -28.05
C SER A 230 6.11 -7.62 -29.18
N GLY A 231 6.63 -7.98 -30.36
CA GLY A 231 6.67 -7.10 -31.53
C GLY A 231 7.64 -5.94 -31.38
N MET A 232 7.37 -4.84 -32.08
CA MET A 232 8.29 -3.69 -32.14
C MET A 232 7.99 -2.67 -31.04
N ILE A 233 9.02 -2.34 -30.25
CA ILE A 233 9.00 -1.21 -29.31
C ILE A 233 9.89 -0.07 -29.80
N ARG A 234 9.68 1.13 -29.26
CA ARG A 234 10.50 2.31 -29.57
C ARG A 234 11.25 2.78 -28.33
N LEU A 235 12.55 2.55 -28.31
CA LEU A 235 13.44 2.99 -27.23
C LEU A 235 13.80 4.47 -27.42
N ASP A 236 13.53 5.29 -26.41
CA ASP A 236 13.86 6.72 -26.43
C ASP A 236 15.38 6.95 -26.34
N LEU A 237 15.91 7.76 -27.24
CA LEU A 237 17.28 8.24 -27.23
C LEU A 237 17.31 9.64 -26.64
N VAL A 238 18.00 9.80 -25.52
CA VAL A 238 18.01 11.04 -24.73
C VAL A 238 19.39 11.67 -24.67
N THR A 239 19.43 12.98 -24.51
CA THR A 239 20.68 13.75 -24.36
C THR A 239 21.15 13.81 -22.91
N HIS A 240 20.21 13.72 -21.97
CA HIS A 240 20.44 13.72 -20.54
C HIS A 240 19.54 12.67 -19.87
N TYR A 241 20.07 11.97 -18.88
CA TYR A 241 19.33 10.95 -18.15
C TYR A 241 19.65 11.05 -16.66
N ARG A 242 18.64 10.96 -15.80
CA ARG A 242 18.82 10.95 -14.35
C ARG A 242 18.82 9.50 -13.87
N HIS A 243 19.97 9.01 -13.42
CA HIS A 243 20.13 7.66 -12.90
C HIS A 243 20.57 7.73 -11.45
N LEU A 244 19.84 7.06 -10.55
CA LEU A 244 20.14 7.00 -9.10
C LEU A 244 20.47 8.37 -8.47
N GLY A 245 19.77 9.42 -8.92
CA GLY A 245 19.92 10.78 -8.39
C GLY A 245 20.99 11.65 -9.08
N SER A 246 21.78 11.11 -10.01
CA SER A 246 22.80 11.85 -10.76
C SER A 246 22.38 12.04 -12.23
N THR A 247 22.71 13.19 -12.81
CA THR A 247 22.41 13.54 -14.19
C THR A 247 23.58 13.23 -15.11
N LEU A 248 23.38 12.29 -16.02
CA LEU A 248 24.34 11.90 -17.05
C LEU A 248 24.03 12.65 -18.35
N SER A 249 25.07 13.10 -19.06
CA SER A 249 24.96 13.79 -20.34
C SER A 249 25.64 12.97 -21.44
N TYR A 250 25.15 13.03 -22.68
CA TYR A 250 25.72 12.29 -23.81
C TYR A 250 27.18 12.58 -24.12
N ASN A 251 27.69 13.74 -23.73
CA ASN A 251 29.07 14.16 -23.94
C ASN A 251 29.96 13.93 -22.70
N GLY A 252 29.44 13.29 -21.64
CA GLY A 252 30.14 13.13 -20.36
C GLY A 252 30.28 14.42 -19.55
N GLY A 253 29.71 15.54 -20.01
CA GLY A 253 29.80 16.82 -19.33
C GLY A 253 28.99 16.86 -18.04
N LEU A 254 29.60 17.34 -16.96
CA LEU A 254 28.96 17.50 -15.63
C LEU A 254 28.13 18.78 -15.49
N THR A 255 28.05 19.61 -16.53
CA THR A 255 27.39 20.93 -16.46
C THR A 255 25.93 20.84 -16.03
N ALA A 256 25.18 19.85 -16.54
CA ALA A 256 23.77 19.64 -16.18
C ALA A 256 23.63 19.27 -14.69
N GLU A 257 24.48 18.38 -14.21
CA GLU A 257 24.51 17.96 -12.81
C GLU A 257 24.91 19.11 -11.87
N ILE A 258 25.96 19.87 -12.20
CA ILE A 258 26.39 21.03 -11.41
C ILE A 258 25.26 22.06 -11.31
N LYS A 259 24.58 22.37 -12.43
CA LYS A 259 23.42 23.29 -12.42
C LYS A 259 22.29 22.77 -11.53
N LEU A 260 21.98 21.47 -11.59
CA LEU A 260 20.97 20.85 -10.75
C LEU A 260 21.33 20.94 -9.26
N ARG A 261 22.57 20.61 -8.87
CA ARG A 261 23.04 20.69 -7.48
C ARG A 261 23.01 22.12 -6.95
N LEU A 262 23.43 23.09 -7.75
CA LEU A 262 23.34 24.51 -7.40
C LEU A 262 21.87 24.95 -7.19
N ALA A 263 20.95 24.50 -8.05
CA ALA A 263 19.53 24.82 -7.92
C ALA A 263 18.91 24.20 -6.65
N LEU A 264 19.20 22.93 -6.35
CA LEU A 264 18.76 22.26 -5.12
C LEU A 264 19.30 22.97 -3.87
N GLY A 265 20.58 23.34 -3.87
CA GLY A 265 21.19 24.09 -2.79
C GLY A 265 20.52 25.46 -2.56
N ARG A 266 20.19 26.18 -3.64
CA ARG A 266 19.45 27.45 -3.55
C ARG A 266 18.03 27.27 -3.01
N ALA A 267 17.33 26.21 -3.39
CA ALA A 267 15.98 25.92 -2.89
C ALA A 267 16.00 25.63 -1.39
N ALA A 268 16.90 24.75 -0.93
CA ALA A 268 17.09 24.43 0.49
C ALA A 268 17.46 25.68 1.31
N PHE A 269 18.36 26.52 0.77
CA PHE A 269 18.71 27.78 1.40
C PHE A 269 17.50 28.73 1.54
N LYS A 270 16.66 28.84 0.49
CA LYS A 270 15.46 29.70 0.52
C LYS A 270 14.45 29.23 1.57
N GLU A 271 14.26 27.92 1.70
CA GLU A 271 13.36 27.32 2.71
C GLU A 271 13.85 27.59 4.14
N GLY A 272 15.15 27.40 4.39
CA GLY A 272 15.75 27.65 5.70
C GLY A 272 15.98 29.13 6.02
N ARG A 273 15.87 30.03 5.04
CA ARG A 273 16.20 31.46 5.21
C ARG A 273 15.38 32.12 6.31
N GLN A 274 14.06 31.95 6.31
CA GLN A 274 13.19 32.57 7.31
C GLN A 274 13.18 31.84 8.67
N ARG A 275 13.55 30.54 8.70
CA ARG A 275 13.45 29.70 9.90
C ARG A 275 14.76 29.55 10.68
N LEU A 276 15.91 29.61 9.99
CA LEU A 276 17.22 29.30 10.57
C LEU A 276 18.27 30.35 10.16
N PHE A 277 18.43 30.62 8.86
CA PHE A 277 19.55 31.43 8.35
C PHE A 277 19.33 32.95 8.44
N SER A 278 18.25 33.43 9.05
CA SER A 278 17.98 34.86 9.30
C SER A 278 17.43 35.13 10.70
N CYS A 279 17.44 34.15 11.61
CA CYS A 279 17.09 34.37 13.02
C CYS A 279 18.21 35.14 13.72
N ARG A 280 17.88 36.34 14.25
CA ARG A 280 18.80 37.17 15.03
C ARG A 280 18.97 36.71 16.49
N GLN A 281 18.18 35.75 16.96
CA GLN A 281 18.03 35.47 18.39
C GLN A 281 18.79 34.27 18.95
N GLU A 282 19.54 33.54 18.14
CA GLU A 282 20.65 32.74 18.64
C GLU A 282 21.84 32.94 17.72
N GLY A 283 22.91 33.52 18.27
CA GLY A 283 24.19 33.57 17.60
C GLY A 283 24.76 32.17 17.44
N LEU A 284 24.35 31.46 16.39
CA LEU A 284 25.21 30.48 15.75
C LEU A 284 26.46 31.24 15.30
N LEU A 285 27.50 31.16 16.12
CA LEU A 285 28.83 31.71 15.88
C LEU A 285 29.21 31.57 14.41
N GLY A 286 29.30 32.71 13.72
CA GLY A 286 30.20 32.88 12.59
C GLY A 286 29.76 32.40 11.21
N PHE A 287 28.48 32.46 10.84
CA PHE A 287 28.13 32.52 9.41
C PHE A 287 27.90 33.98 8.99
N THR A 288 28.99 34.73 8.86
CA THR A 288 28.94 36.01 8.15
C THR A 288 28.61 35.73 6.69
N ALA A 289 27.45 36.23 6.26
CA ALA A 289 26.98 36.23 4.89
C ALA A 289 27.82 37.20 4.02
N SER A 290 29.12 36.93 3.92
CA SER A 290 30.05 37.62 3.05
C SER A 290 30.51 36.63 1.98
N SER A 291 30.02 36.87 0.76
CA SER A 291 30.56 36.34 -0.50
C SER A 291 30.15 34.93 -0.92
N PHE A 292 28.86 34.76 -1.27
CA PHE A 292 28.51 33.92 -2.43
C PHE A 292 27.89 34.77 -3.54
N VAL A 293 28.62 35.81 -3.95
CA VAL A 293 28.51 36.33 -5.31
C VAL A 293 29.36 35.40 -6.18
N CYS A 294 28.73 34.38 -6.77
CA CYS A 294 29.36 33.66 -7.87
C CYS A 294 29.09 34.49 -9.13
N VAL A 295 30.04 35.36 -9.46
CA VAL A 295 30.07 36.20 -10.66
C VAL A 295 29.88 35.30 -11.90
N PRO A 296 29.01 35.69 -12.86
CA PRO A 296 28.84 34.94 -14.09
C PRO A 296 29.95 35.34 -15.07
N THR A 297 30.97 34.51 -15.24
CA THR A 297 31.90 34.67 -16.36
C THR A 297 32.24 33.33 -17.00
N ALA A 298 32.01 33.31 -18.31
CA ALA A 298 32.39 32.27 -19.23
C ALA A 298 33.91 32.01 -19.19
N ALA A 299 34.29 30.80 -19.57
CA ALA A 299 35.66 30.27 -19.68
C ALA A 299 36.26 29.71 -18.38
N LEU A 300 36.06 28.40 -18.17
CA LEU A 300 36.96 27.59 -17.34
C LEU A 300 37.58 26.52 -18.23
N ARG A 301 38.72 26.88 -18.83
CA ARG A 301 39.79 25.91 -19.13
C ARG A 301 40.37 25.50 -17.78
N LEU A 302 40.21 24.24 -17.41
CA LEU A 302 40.95 23.62 -16.32
C LEU A 302 42.44 23.61 -16.68
N ARG A 303 43.21 24.53 -16.09
CA ARG A 303 44.65 24.38 -15.92
C ARG A 303 44.96 24.47 -14.44
N PHE A 304 45.36 23.33 -13.89
CA PHE A 304 46.04 23.20 -12.61
C PHE A 304 47.47 23.74 -12.77
N LEU A 305 47.86 24.69 -11.91
CA LEU A 305 49.22 25.14 -11.51
C LEU A 305 48.97 26.41 -10.69
N GLY A 306 49.42 26.56 -9.45
CA GLY A 306 50.82 26.48 -9.04
C GLY A 306 51.33 27.92 -8.86
N GLN A 307 51.42 28.36 -7.59
CA GLN A 307 52.09 29.58 -7.10
C GLN A 307 51.54 30.96 -7.53
N LEU A 308 51.37 31.84 -6.52
CA LEU A 308 51.64 33.30 -6.48
C LEU A 308 50.95 33.87 -5.21
N THR A 309 51.64 33.91 -4.07
CA THR A 309 52.35 35.08 -3.47
C THR A 309 51.52 36.36 -3.28
N ARG A 310 51.28 36.65 -1.99
CA ARG A 310 51.09 37.94 -1.29
C ARG A 310 50.90 39.20 -2.14
N HIS A 311 49.85 39.96 -1.86
CA HIS A 311 49.96 41.36 -1.42
C HIS A 311 48.79 41.77 -0.51
N GLY A 312 49.09 42.60 0.48
CA GLY A 312 48.42 42.78 1.76
C GLY A 312 46.92 43.12 1.76
N SER A 313 46.17 42.51 2.67
CA SER A 313 45.67 43.18 3.89
C SER A 313 44.85 42.21 4.75
N ALA A 314 45.32 42.00 5.99
CA ALA A 314 44.68 41.37 7.15
C ALA A 314 43.63 40.27 6.91
N VAL A 315 44.10 39.02 6.83
CA VAL A 315 43.26 37.83 7.05
C VAL A 315 43.68 37.21 8.39
N GLN A 316 42.79 37.30 9.38
CA GLN A 316 42.86 36.47 10.57
C GLN A 316 42.65 35.01 10.13
N THR A 317 43.70 34.24 10.30
CA THR A 317 43.75 32.79 10.10
C THR A 317 42.81 32.09 11.08
N THR A 318 41.63 31.69 10.62
CA THR A 318 40.91 30.57 11.23
C THR A 318 41.69 29.30 10.90
N SER A 319 42.40 28.77 11.89
CA SER A 319 43.07 27.49 11.84
C SER A 319 42.07 26.40 11.45
N THR A 320 42.16 25.93 10.22
CA THR A 320 41.61 24.64 9.81
C THR A 320 42.32 23.58 10.66
N LEU A 321 41.58 22.91 11.55
CA LEU A 321 42.05 21.69 12.22
C LEU A 321 42.27 20.63 11.13
N ARG A 322 43.52 20.54 10.67
CA ARG A 322 44.03 19.41 9.90
C ARG A 322 44.44 18.34 10.90
N ASP A 323 43.89 17.15 10.72
CA ASP A 323 44.49 15.92 11.24
C ASP A 323 45.85 15.71 10.53
N PRO A 324 46.95 15.37 11.22
CA PRO A 324 48.24 15.09 10.60
C PRO A 324 48.22 14.02 9.48
N ASP A 325 47.18 13.17 9.41
CA ASP A 325 47.07 12.09 8.41
C ASP A 325 46.24 12.43 7.16
N GLY A 326 45.94 13.72 6.90
CA GLY A 326 45.56 14.19 5.56
C GLY A 326 44.12 13.93 5.11
N GLY A 327 43.19 13.58 6.01
CA GLY A 327 41.76 13.51 5.72
C GLY A 327 41.02 14.85 5.91
N TRP A 328 40.06 15.16 5.03
CA TRP A 328 39.12 16.26 5.26
C TRP A 328 38.10 15.82 6.32
N VAL A 329 38.07 16.49 7.47
CA VAL A 329 37.04 16.26 8.50
C VAL A 329 35.69 16.73 7.94
N GLN A 330 34.82 15.80 7.56
CA GLN A 330 33.39 16.13 7.39
C GLN A 330 32.87 16.61 8.73
N CYS A 331 32.21 17.78 8.76
CA CYS A 331 31.52 18.24 9.97
C CYS A 331 30.62 17.10 10.49
N PRO A 332 30.77 16.66 11.75
CA PRO A 332 29.92 15.61 12.28
C PRO A 332 28.47 16.06 12.20
N ALA A 333 27.58 15.17 11.75
CA ALA A 333 26.15 15.41 11.81
C ALA A 333 25.77 15.56 13.29
N THR A 334 25.53 16.80 13.73
CA THR A 334 24.92 17.04 15.03
C THR A 334 23.51 16.49 14.97
N ALA A 335 23.16 15.65 15.95
CA ALA A 335 21.83 15.09 16.07
C ALA A 335 20.80 16.24 16.08
N GLY A 336 19.88 16.23 15.11
CA GLY A 336 18.75 17.15 15.11
C GLY A 336 17.90 16.92 16.36
N VAL A 337 17.28 17.99 16.86
CA VAL A 337 16.34 17.94 17.99
C VAL A 337 15.32 16.83 17.75
N SER A 338 15.23 15.87 18.67
CA SER A 338 14.35 14.70 18.56
C SER A 338 12.91 15.12 18.24
N ARG A 339 12.24 14.38 17.35
CA ARG A 339 10.80 14.56 17.04
C ARG A 339 9.91 14.50 18.30
N THR A 340 10.40 13.93 19.39
CA THR A 340 9.73 13.88 20.70
C THR A 340 9.66 15.23 21.43
N LEU A 341 10.44 16.23 21.01
CA LEU A 341 10.44 17.59 21.57
C LEU A 341 9.55 18.56 20.77
N LEU A 342 8.96 18.12 19.65
CA LEU A 342 7.96 18.89 18.93
C LEU A 342 6.61 18.76 19.67
N PRO A 343 5.86 19.86 19.86
CA PRO A 343 4.52 19.78 20.42
C PRO A 343 3.64 18.87 19.54
N ALA A 344 2.73 18.13 20.17
CA ALA A 344 1.79 17.29 19.45
C ALA A 344 1.03 18.12 18.40
N PRO A 345 0.87 17.64 17.16
CA PRO A 345 0.20 18.40 16.11
C PRO A 345 -1.23 18.71 16.56
N THR A 346 -1.52 20.01 16.74
CA THR A 346 -2.85 20.46 17.11
C THR A 346 -3.80 20.19 15.94
N PRO A 347 -4.96 19.55 16.20
CA PRO A 347 -5.89 19.23 15.14
C PRO A 347 -6.49 20.52 14.56
N VAL A 348 -6.31 20.73 13.25
CA VAL A 348 -6.83 21.90 12.54
C VAL A 348 -8.37 21.91 12.59
N MET A 349 -8.95 23.07 12.94
CA MET A 349 -10.39 23.38 12.95
C MET A 349 -10.65 24.64 12.12
N CYS A 350 -11.89 24.86 11.67
CA CYS A 350 -12.29 26.06 10.93
C CYS A 350 -12.93 27.08 11.89
N PRO A 351 -12.26 28.20 12.25
CA PRO A 351 -12.81 29.15 13.22
C PRO A 351 -14.05 29.89 12.70
N ALA A 352 -14.14 30.11 11.39
CA ALA A 352 -15.29 30.78 10.77
C ALA A 352 -16.56 29.93 10.91
N LEU A 353 -16.49 28.65 10.56
CA LEU A 353 -17.60 27.70 10.73
C LEU A 353 -18.02 27.57 12.19
N LEU A 354 -17.05 27.50 13.12
CA LEU A 354 -17.38 27.37 14.55
C LEU A 354 -18.20 28.57 15.05
N ARG A 355 -17.85 29.79 14.64
CA ARG A 355 -18.61 31.00 15.01
C ARG A 355 -20.02 30.99 14.44
N ASP A 356 -20.18 30.60 13.18
CA ASP A 356 -21.50 30.59 12.52
C ASP A 356 -22.41 29.51 13.12
N LEU A 357 -21.85 28.36 13.51
CA LEU A 357 -22.57 27.33 14.27
C LEU A 357 -22.93 27.79 15.69
N GLN A 358 -22.03 28.51 16.38
CA GLN A 358 -22.31 29.06 17.72
C GLN A 358 -23.40 30.14 17.70
N ALA A 359 -23.61 30.82 16.57
CA ALA A 359 -24.67 31.79 16.41
C ALA A 359 -26.08 31.16 16.22
N LEU A 360 -26.17 29.85 16.00
CA LEU A 360 -27.45 29.16 15.86
C LEU A 360 -28.14 29.00 17.23
N VAL A 361 -29.27 29.70 17.41
CA VAL A 361 -30.10 29.63 18.63
C VAL A 361 -31.10 28.46 18.55
N SER A 362 -31.63 28.17 17.36
CA SER A 362 -32.55 27.07 17.08
C SER A 362 -32.49 26.69 15.60
N GLY A 363 -32.64 25.40 15.27
CA GLY A 363 -32.56 24.91 13.90
C GLY A 363 -32.72 23.39 13.83
N ASP A 364 -33.13 22.90 12.67
CA ASP A 364 -33.15 21.48 12.34
C ASP A 364 -31.80 21.06 11.70
N ASP A 365 -31.70 19.79 11.33
CA ASP A 365 -30.55 19.20 10.64
C ASP A 365 -30.27 19.91 9.30
N GLN A 366 -31.31 20.32 8.57
CA GLN A 366 -31.16 21.07 7.32
C GLN A 366 -30.50 22.44 7.55
N ALA A 367 -30.96 23.21 8.56
CA ALA A 367 -30.37 24.51 8.88
C ALA A 367 -28.89 24.41 9.26
N ILE A 368 -28.51 23.38 10.02
CA ILE A 368 -27.11 23.12 10.40
C ILE A 368 -26.28 22.73 9.16
N PHE A 369 -26.80 21.85 8.31
CA PHE A 369 -26.14 21.45 7.07
C PHE A 369 -25.90 22.65 6.14
N ASP A 370 -26.87 23.55 6.01
CA ASP A 370 -26.75 24.76 5.20
C ASP A 370 -25.71 25.73 5.73
N VAL A 371 -25.49 25.80 7.04
CA VAL A 371 -24.37 26.55 7.62
C VAL A 371 -23.04 25.89 7.25
N VAL A 372 -22.89 24.57 7.44
CA VAL A 372 -21.67 23.84 7.07
C VAL A 372 -21.33 24.02 5.59
N ARG A 373 -22.33 23.94 4.71
CA ARG A 373 -22.20 24.09 3.25
C ARG A 373 -21.66 25.45 2.81
N LYS A 374 -21.81 26.52 3.60
CA LYS A 374 -21.30 27.86 3.28
C LYS A 374 -19.77 27.96 3.38
N HIS A 375 -19.10 27.02 4.03
CA HIS A 375 -17.65 27.07 4.25
C HIS A 375 -16.90 26.10 3.34
N ILE A 376 -15.81 26.58 2.74
CA ILE A 376 -14.93 25.80 1.86
C ILE A 376 -13.67 25.41 2.65
N GLU A 377 -13.63 24.17 3.15
CA GLU A 377 -12.49 23.57 3.87
C GLU A 377 -12.42 22.07 3.59
N PRO A 378 -11.28 21.39 3.85
CA PRO A 378 -11.22 19.93 3.75
C PRO A 378 -12.28 19.26 4.64
N LEU A 379 -12.97 18.24 4.11
CA LEU A 379 -14.05 17.54 4.82
C LEU A 379 -13.68 17.09 6.26
N PRO A 380 -12.45 16.59 6.55
CA PRO A 380 -12.06 16.27 7.93
C PRO A 380 -12.06 17.48 8.87
N VAL A 381 -11.73 18.68 8.37
CA VAL A 381 -11.72 19.93 9.14
C VAL A 381 -13.16 20.37 9.43
N LEU A 382 -14.05 20.32 8.44
CA LEU A 382 -15.48 20.62 8.60
C LEU A 382 -16.13 19.66 9.62
N ARG A 383 -15.95 18.34 9.45
CA ARG A 383 -16.47 17.31 10.37
C ARG A 383 -15.97 17.51 11.79
N ARG A 384 -14.67 17.78 11.97
CA ARG A 384 -14.07 17.98 13.30
C ARG A 384 -14.64 19.23 13.98
N THR A 385 -14.78 20.32 13.22
CA THR A 385 -15.36 21.56 13.72
C THR A 385 -16.82 21.36 14.16
N LEU A 386 -17.62 20.65 13.35
CA LEU A 386 -19.00 20.32 13.70
C LEU A 386 -19.08 19.41 14.93
N ARG A 387 -18.25 18.34 15.02
CA ARG A 387 -18.18 17.49 16.23
C ARG A 387 -17.83 18.28 17.48
N HIS A 388 -16.88 19.20 17.38
CA HIS A 388 -16.50 20.06 18.49
C HIS A 388 -17.66 20.96 18.93
N TRP A 389 -18.41 21.54 17.98
CA TRP A 389 -19.59 22.32 18.31
C TRP A 389 -20.71 21.48 18.92
N THR A 390 -21.05 20.32 18.33
CA THR A 390 -22.10 19.42 18.81
C THR A 390 -21.83 18.93 20.23
N ALA A 391 -20.56 18.68 20.58
CA ALA A 391 -20.17 18.29 21.94
C ALA A 391 -20.36 19.41 22.98
N ASN A 392 -20.34 20.68 22.55
CA ASN A 392 -20.38 21.85 23.42
C ASN A 392 -21.71 22.63 23.37
N VAL A 393 -22.66 22.22 22.52
CA VAL A 393 -23.98 22.87 22.44
C VAL A 393 -24.85 22.48 23.64
N LEU A 394 -25.50 23.46 24.25
CA LEU A 394 -26.35 23.24 25.44
C LEU A 394 -27.72 22.64 25.09
N SER A 395 -28.30 23.05 23.95
CA SER A 395 -29.60 22.57 23.48
C SER A 395 -29.53 21.11 23.01
N GLU A 396 -30.34 20.25 23.62
CA GLU A 396 -30.42 18.83 23.26
C GLU A 396 -30.98 18.62 21.85
N ALA A 397 -31.93 19.46 21.42
CA ALA A 397 -32.47 19.40 20.06
C ALA A 397 -31.40 19.73 19.01
N LEU A 398 -30.60 20.78 19.23
CA LEU A 398 -29.50 21.14 18.31
C LEU A 398 -28.39 20.09 18.32
N ARG A 399 -28.10 19.48 19.49
CA ARG A 399 -27.13 18.39 19.60
C ARG A 399 -27.56 17.20 18.75
N ALA A 400 -28.81 16.77 18.87
CA ALA A 400 -29.37 15.68 18.08
C ALA A 400 -29.31 15.99 16.57
N SER A 401 -29.75 17.18 16.15
CA SER A 401 -29.67 17.60 14.75
C SER A 401 -28.22 17.67 14.23
N GLY A 402 -27.28 18.11 15.05
CA GLY A 402 -25.85 18.15 14.71
C GLY A 402 -25.23 16.76 14.56
N GLU A 403 -25.65 15.78 15.37
CA GLU A 403 -25.28 14.38 15.17
C GLU A 403 -25.82 13.81 13.86
N ASP A 404 -27.07 14.17 13.50
CA ASP A 404 -27.68 13.71 12.25
C ASP A 404 -26.93 14.28 11.02
N VAL A 405 -26.53 15.55 11.05
CA VAL A 405 -25.68 16.14 10.01
C VAL A 405 -24.33 15.42 9.90
N LEU A 406 -23.74 15.00 11.03
CA LEU A 406 -22.47 14.25 11.01
C LEU A 406 -22.57 12.88 10.34
N LEU A 407 -23.77 12.29 10.22
CA LEU A 407 -23.99 11.03 9.50
C LEU A 407 -23.91 11.24 7.99
N VAL A 408 -24.49 12.34 7.48
CA VAL A 408 -24.49 12.64 6.04
C VAL A 408 -23.23 13.36 5.57
N LEU A 409 -22.45 13.96 6.49
CA LEU A 409 -21.25 14.73 6.15
C LEU A 409 -20.04 13.82 5.82
N HIS A 410 -20.24 12.75 5.06
CA HIS A 410 -19.24 11.80 4.59
C HIS A 410 -19.05 11.95 3.07
N ALA A 411 -17.83 11.69 2.59
CA ALA A 411 -17.53 11.85 1.16
C ALA A 411 -18.43 10.97 0.28
N GLU A 412 -18.75 9.76 0.74
CA GLU A 412 -19.65 8.79 0.09
C GLU A 412 -21.09 9.27 -0.09
N HIS A 413 -21.56 10.21 0.75
CA HIS A 413 -22.91 10.76 0.67
C HIS A 413 -22.95 12.12 -0.03
N LEU A 414 -21.84 12.87 -0.02
CA LEU A 414 -21.77 14.23 -0.56
C LEU A 414 -21.25 14.30 -2.00
N CYS A 415 -20.51 13.28 -2.43
CA CYS A 415 -19.88 13.24 -3.73
C CYS A 415 -20.50 12.14 -4.59
N SER A 416 -20.73 12.42 -5.87
CA SER A 416 -21.13 11.39 -6.84
C SER A 416 -20.01 10.40 -7.17
N HIS A 417 -18.77 10.73 -6.83
CA HIS A 417 -17.59 9.87 -6.98
C HIS A 417 -16.49 10.34 -6.02
N VAL A 418 -15.79 9.41 -5.36
CA VAL A 418 -14.67 9.69 -4.46
C VAL A 418 -13.39 9.10 -5.06
N SER A 419 -12.45 9.94 -5.50
CA SER A 419 -11.18 9.46 -6.08
C SER A 419 -10.38 8.62 -5.09
N GLY A 420 -10.05 7.39 -5.48
CA GLY A 420 -9.35 6.42 -4.63
C GLY A 420 -10.27 5.55 -3.78
N HIS A 421 -11.58 5.82 -3.79
CA HIS A 421 -12.60 4.88 -3.30
C HIS A 421 -12.96 3.96 -4.45
N VAL A 422 -12.65 2.67 -4.34
CA VAL A 422 -13.26 1.67 -5.23
C VAL A 422 -14.70 1.57 -4.76
N GLU A 423 -15.68 1.79 -5.65
CA GLU A 423 -17.05 1.36 -5.37
C GLU A 423 -16.99 -0.15 -5.16
N SER A 424 -16.88 -0.59 -3.92
CA SER A 424 -17.33 -1.91 -3.55
C SER A 424 -18.84 -1.86 -3.73
N GLU A 425 -19.34 -2.30 -4.89
CA GLU A 425 -20.66 -2.92 -4.89
C GLU A 425 -20.64 -3.86 -3.68
N PRO A 426 -21.53 -3.70 -2.69
CA PRO A 426 -21.64 -4.71 -1.68
C PRO A 426 -21.97 -5.98 -2.46
N SER A 427 -21.00 -6.89 -2.57
CA SER A 427 -21.35 -8.25 -2.88
C SER A 427 -22.34 -8.58 -1.77
N VAL A 428 -23.60 -8.74 -2.15
CA VAL A 428 -24.63 -9.26 -1.27
C VAL A 428 -24.16 -10.69 -1.05
N GLY A 429 -23.20 -10.85 -0.14
CA GLY A 429 -22.69 -12.12 0.28
C GLY A 429 -23.93 -12.85 0.73
N SER A 430 -24.29 -13.92 0.00
CA SER A 430 -25.40 -14.76 0.38
C SER A 430 -25.19 -15.08 1.86
N PHE A 431 -26.16 -14.73 2.71
CA PHE A 431 -26.12 -15.10 4.11
C PHE A 431 -26.12 -16.63 4.18
N VAL A 432 -24.93 -17.22 4.39
CA VAL A 432 -24.73 -18.68 4.54
C VAL A 432 -24.25 -18.97 5.96
N PRO A 433 -25.12 -18.79 6.98
CA PRO A 433 -24.77 -19.16 8.34
C PRO A 433 -24.66 -20.68 8.47
N LEU A 434 -23.72 -21.13 9.31
CA LEU A 434 -23.60 -22.55 9.65
C LEU A 434 -24.86 -23.02 10.38
N ILE A 435 -25.42 -24.15 9.93
CA ILE A 435 -26.56 -24.81 10.58
C ILE A 435 -26.01 -25.88 11.52
N HIS A 436 -26.32 -25.76 12.81
CA HIS A 436 -25.87 -26.68 13.85
C HIS A 436 -27.11 -27.23 14.55
N PRO A 437 -27.62 -28.41 14.15
CA PRO A 437 -28.85 -28.93 14.70
C PRO A 437 -28.76 -29.02 16.22
N VAL A 438 -29.73 -28.42 16.89
CA VAL A 438 -29.79 -28.35 18.35
C VAL A 438 -30.24 -29.72 18.90
N PRO A 439 -29.58 -30.25 19.94
CA PRO A 439 -29.91 -31.57 20.48
C PRO A 439 -31.28 -31.59 21.15
N ARG A 440 -31.80 -32.80 21.32
CA ARG A 440 -32.89 -33.09 22.26
C ARG A 440 -32.24 -33.38 23.61
N ALA A 441 -32.69 -32.75 24.68
CA ALA A 441 -32.13 -33.00 26.00
C ALA A 441 -33.18 -33.32 27.04
N LEU A 442 -32.91 -34.44 27.72
CA LEU A 442 -33.47 -34.90 28.98
C LEU A 442 -32.27 -35.48 29.77
N PRO A 443 -32.16 -35.32 31.10
CA PRO A 443 -33.11 -34.70 32.03
C PRO A 443 -32.82 -33.21 32.31
N ILE A 444 -33.87 -32.45 32.62
CA ILE A 444 -33.80 -31.02 32.94
C ILE A 444 -33.08 -30.82 34.28
N ARG A 445 -32.17 -29.84 34.32
CA ARG A 445 -31.43 -29.49 35.53
C ARG A 445 -32.36 -28.86 36.57
N VAL A 446 -32.13 -29.14 37.85
CA VAL A 446 -32.79 -28.43 38.95
C VAL A 446 -32.17 -27.04 39.10
N ALA A 447 -32.74 -26.07 38.39
CA ALA A 447 -32.31 -24.69 38.34
C ALA A 447 -33.53 -23.78 38.06
N PRO A 448 -33.44 -22.45 38.23
CA PRO A 448 -34.55 -21.57 37.94
C PRO A 448 -34.85 -21.45 36.44
N VAL A 449 -36.14 -21.29 36.12
CA VAL A 449 -36.63 -20.91 34.79
C VAL A 449 -36.47 -19.41 34.62
N ARG A 450 -35.71 -18.97 33.62
CA ARG A 450 -35.47 -17.55 33.36
C ARG A 450 -36.36 -17.07 32.23
N TRP A 451 -36.74 -15.79 32.26
CA TRP A 451 -37.55 -15.22 31.18
C TRP A 451 -37.30 -13.75 30.91
N ILE A 452 -37.40 -13.34 29.65
CA ILE A 452 -37.41 -11.95 29.19
C ILE A 452 -38.81 -11.62 28.69
N GLY A 453 -39.38 -10.51 29.15
CA GLY A 453 -40.71 -10.05 28.74
C GLY A 453 -41.85 -10.80 29.43
N ARG A 454 -42.11 -12.05 29.03
CA ARG A 454 -43.14 -12.91 29.66
C ARG A 454 -42.77 -14.39 29.62
N LEU A 455 -43.22 -15.15 30.61
CA LEU A 455 -43.12 -16.61 30.64
C LEU A 455 -44.36 -17.24 29.96
N CYS A 456 -44.16 -18.17 29.03
CA CYS A 456 -45.24 -18.88 28.35
C CYS A 456 -45.68 -20.14 29.14
N PRO A 457 -46.89 -20.20 29.73
CA PRO A 457 -47.31 -21.33 30.56
C PRO A 457 -47.44 -22.64 29.79
N ALA A 458 -47.96 -22.59 28.56
CA ALA A 458 -48.14 -23.79 27.72
C ALA A 458 -46.80 -24.44 27.36
N TRP A 459 -45.78 -23.63 27.06
CA TRP A 459 -44.42 -24.12 26.79
C TRP A 459 -43.75 -24.66 28.07
N ALA A 460 -43.96 -23.99 29.21
CA ALA A 460 -43.44 -24.46 30.49
C ALA A 460 -44.03 -25.83 30.90
N ALA A 461 -45.33 -26.04 30.66
CA ALA A 461 -46.00 -27.32 30.88
C ALA A 461 -45.49 -28.41 29.93
N GLN A 462 -45.25 -28.08 28.66
CA GLN A 462 -44.70 -29.01 27.67
C GLN A 462 -43.33 -29.58 28.08
N TRP A 463 -42.51 -28.77 28.75
CA TRP A 463 -41.20 -29.19 29.28
C TRP A 463 -41.23 -29.64 30.73
N GLY A 464 -42.38 -29.63 31.41
CA GLY A 464 -42.49 -30.02 32.83
C GLY A 464 -41.68 -29.13 33.79
N VAL A 465 -41.48 -27.85 33.44
CA VAL A 465 -40.69 -26.89 34.26
C VAL A 465 -41.56 -25.96 35.10
N GLU A 466 -42.86 -26.17 35.12
CA GLU A 466 -43.84 -25.35 35.85
C GLU A 466 -43.66 -25.36 37.37
N SER A 467 -43.09 -26.43 37.92
CA SER A 467 -42.83 -26.57 39.36
C SER A 467 -41.49 -25.96 39.81
N LEU A 468 -40.68 -25.44 38.88
CA LEU A 468 -39.36 -24.86 39.17
C LEU A 468 -39.47 -23.36 39.48
N PRO A 469 -38.58 -22.79 40.32
CA PRO A 469 -38.59 -21.36 40.62
C PRO A 469 -38.34 -20.54 39.35
N SER A 470 -39.08 -19.45 39.15
CA SER A 470 -38.90 -18.57 37.97
C SER A 470 -38.32 -17.21 38.34
N ALA A 471 -37.58 -16.59 37.42
CA ALA A 471 -37.00 -15.27 37.65
C ALA A 471 -36.82 -14.45 36.35
N PRO A 472 -37.16 -13.15 36.37
CA PRO A 472 -37.08 -12.28 35.20
C PRO A 472 -35.64 -11.90 34.83
N LEU A 473 -35.44 -11.58 33.55
CA LEU A 473 -34.24 -11.00 32.96
C LEU A 473 -34.60 -9.69 32.24
N ALA A 474 -33.70 -8.72 32.27
CA ALA A 474 -33.87 -7.43 31.60
C ALA A 474 -33.51 -7.52 30.11
N TRP A 475 -34.16 -6.66 29.31
CA TRP A 475 -33.80 -6.39 27.92
C TRP A 475 -33.13 -5.01 27.82
N PRO A 476 -32.04 -4.85 27.05
CA PRO A 476 -31.28 -5.88 26.34
C PRO A 476 -30.46 -6.77 27.29
N LEU A 477 -30.17 -8.00 26.87
CA LEU A 477 -29.43 -8.95 27.69
C LEU A 477 -27.95 -8.56 27.74
N GLN A 478 -27.43 -8.28 28.94
CA GLN A 478 -26.01 -8.00 29.12
C GLN A 478 -25.19 -9.28 29.23
N ARG A 479 -24.00 -9.30 28.62
CA ARG A 479 -23.05 -10.43 28.69
C ARG A 479 -22.63 -10.79 30.13
N SER A 480 -22.74 -9.88 31.10
CA SER A 480 -22.43 -10.17 32.51
C SER A 480 -23.45 -11.11 33.19
N ALA A 481 -24.61 -11.39 32.56
CA ALA A 481 -25.61 -12.33 33.08
C ALA A 481 -25.22 -13.83 32.93
N LEU A 482 -24.00 -14.12 32.47
CA LEU A 482 -23.48 -15.46 32.09
C LEU A 482 -23.19 -16.43 33.26
N SER A 483 -23.32 -16.03 34.52
CA SER A 483 -22.81 -16.80 35.66
C SER A 483 -23.87 -17.63 36.43
N PHE A 484 -25.11 -17.72 35.93
CA PHE A 484 -26.21 -18.34 36.69
C PHE A 484 -26.66 -19.69 36.12
N PRO A 485 -27.06 -20.64 36.98
CA PRO A 485 -27.68 -21.88 36.53
C PRO A 485 -29.08 -21.61 35.95
N VAL A 486 -29.40 -22.23 34.82
CA VAL A 486 -30.68 -22.09 34.10
C VAL A 486 -31.24 -23.47 33.77
N ALA A 487 -32.50 -23.72 34.15
CA ALA A 487 -33.21 -24.95 33.79
C ALA A 487 -33.91 -24.86 32.44
N ALA A 488 -34.48 -23.69 32.14
CA ALA A 488 -35.15 -23.37 30.89
C ALA A 488 -35.20 -21.85 30.71
N LEU A 489 -35.29 -21.36 29.48
CA LEU A 489 -35.27 -19.94 29.15
C LEU A 489 -36.38 -19.55 28.17
N CYS A 490 -37.22 -18.58 28.56
CA CYS A 490 -38.31 -18.07 27.72
C CYS A 490 -38.08 -16.60 27.36
N CYS A 491 -37.87 -16.30 26.08
CA CYS A 491 -37.53 -14.96 25.59
C CYS A 491 -38.61 -14.38 24.68
N CYS A 492 -39.23 -13.30 25.13
CA CYS A 492 -40.13 -12.44 24.36
C CYS A 492 -39.55 -11.02 24.32
N PRO A 493 -38.65 -10.67 23.37
CA PRO A 493 -38.12 -9.31 23.24
C PRO A 493 -39.25 -8.29 22.96
N PRO A 494 -39.03 -7.00 23.29
CA PRO A 494 -40.00 -5.95 23.01
C PRO A 494 -40.18 -5.73 21.51
N SER A 495 -41.35 -5.22 21.12
CA SER A 495 -41.66 -4.91 19.72
C SER A 495 -40.60 -3.97 19.11
N PRO A 496 -40.16 -4.23 17.87
CA PRO A 496 -39.20 -3.37 17.20
C PRO A 496 -39.77 -1.96 16.97
N PRO A 497 -38.90 -0.92 16.94
CA PRO A 497 -39.32 0.48 16.71
C PRO A 497 -39.61 0.83 15.23
N PHE A 498 -39.68 -0.14 14.31
CA PHE A 498 -39.83 0.09 12.86
C PHE A 498 -41.19 -0.26 12.25
N SER A 499 -41.45 0.26 11.04
CA SER A 499 -42.71 0.12 10.28
C SER A 499 -42.54 -0.52 8.89
N PHE A 500 -41.40 -1.16 8.57
CA PHE A 500 -41.09 -1.61 7.20
C PHE A 500 -41.05 -3.13 7.06
N LEU A 501 -41.23 -3.61 5.82
CA LEU A 501 -41.41 -5.02 5.45
C LEU A 501 -40.16 -5.90 5.65
N SER A 502 -38.94 -5.34 5.78
CA SER A 502 -37.70 -6.11 6.01
C SER A 502 -36.57 -5.31 6.70
N VAL A 503 -35.74 -5.97 7.51
CA VAL A 503 -34.52 -5.43 8.14
C VAL A 503 -33.41 -5.18 7.11
N THR A 504 -33.34 -5.97 6.03
CA THR A 504 -32.31 -5.84 5.00
C THR A 504 -32.60 -4.73 3.99
N ASP A 505 -33.85 -4.25 3.94
CA ASP A 505 -34.29 -3.17 3.06
C ASP A 505 -35.25 -2.24 3.82
N PRO A 506 -34.72 -1.36 4.69
CA PRO A 506 -35.55 -0.47 5.48
C PRO A 506 -36.18 0.61 4.60
N ALA A 507 -37.47 0.92 4.80
CA ALA A 507 -38.09 1.99 4.02
C ALA A 507 -37.44 3.35 4.33
N PRO A 508 -37.45 4.29 3.37
CA PRO A 508 -36.93 5.63 3.56
C PRO A 508 -37.58 6.32 4.78
N GLY A 509 -36.79 6.93 5.65
CA GLY A 509 -37.27 7.56 6.87
C GLY A 509 -36.21 8.42 7.56
N ARG A 510 -36.57 9.04 8.69
CA ARG A 510 -35.66 9.86 9.49
C ARG A 510 -34.49 9.02 10.03
N LEU A 511 -33.25 9.53 9.97
CA LEU A 511 -32.04 8.84 10.42
C LEU A 511 -32.13 8.33 11.86
N ARG A 512 -32.77 9.10 12.76
CA ARG A 512 -33.05 8.66 14.14
C ARG A 512 -33.86 7.36 14.24
N HIS A 513 -34.80 7.12 13.34
CA HIS A 513 -35.56 5.86 13.33
C HIS A 513 -34.67 4.71 12.84
N LEU A 514 -33.84 4.94 11.82
CA LEU A 514 -32.87 3.93 11.35
C LEU A 514 -31.83 3.57 12.44
N ARG A 515 -31.37 4.54 13.24
CA ARG A 515 -30.49 4.28 14.40
C ARG A 515 -31.18 3.42 15.46
N ALA A 516 -32.44 3.71 15.79
CA ALA A 516 -33.22 2.91 16.75
C ALA A 516 -33.43 1.48 16.25
N ASN A 517 -33.70 1.30 14.95
CA ASN A 517 -33.86 -0.01 14.31
C ASN A 517 -32.57 -0.83 14.35
N ARG A 518 -31.44 -0.19 14.01
CA ARG A 518 -30.12 -0.81 14.11
C ARG A 518 -29.80 -1.22 15.53
N GLY A 519 -30.08 -0.35 16.52
CA GLY A 519 -29.86 -0.65 17.93
C GLY A 519 -30.63 -1.89 18.38
N TRP A 520 -31.95 -1.91 18.11
CA TRP A 520 -32.80 -3.07 18.43
C TRP A 520 -32.33 -4.36 17.74
N PHE A 521 -31.92 -4.28 16.47
CA PHE A 521 -31.47 -5.47 15.73
C PHE A 521 -30.13 -6.01 16.25
N VAL A 522 -29.21 -5.13 16.66
CA VAL A 522 -27.96 -5.53 17.33
C VAL A 522 -28.25 -6.22 18.67
N ASP A 523 -29.18 -5.70 19.46
CA ASP A 523 -29.61 -6.32 20.71
C ASP A 523 -30.27 -7.69 20.45
N PHE A 524 -31.05 -7.82 19.38
CA PHE A 524 -31.66 -9.08 18.94
C PHE A 524 -30.63 -10.13 18.51
N LEU A 525 -29.63 -9.76 17.71
CA LEU A 525 -28.55 -10.68 17.35
C LEU A 525 -27.71 -11.09 18.57
N SER A 526 -27.47 -10.17 19.50
CA SER A 526 -26.78 -10.45 20.77
C SER A 526 -27.57 -11.43 21.64
N LEU A 527 -28.90 -11.37 21.60
CA LEU A 527 -29.75 -12.37 22.24
C LEU A 527 -29.54 -13.76 21.62
N LEU A 528 -29.48 -13.87 20.29
CA LEU A 528 -29.28 -15.16 19.61
C LEU A 528 -27.93 -15.80 19.93
N GLU A 529 -26.88 -14.99 20.07
CA GLU A 529 -25.54 -15.43 20.53
C GLU A 529 -25.62 -16.14 21.90
N PHE A 530 -26.63 -15.84 22.71
CA PHE A 530 -26.85 -16.46 24.02
C PHE A 530 -27.81 -17.67 23.97
N LEU A 531 -28.90 -17.56 23.22
CA LEU A 531 -29.94 -18.60 23.19
C LEU A 531 -29.47 -19.89 22.53
N LEU A 532 -28.72 -19.79 21.43
CA LEU A 532 -28.34 -20.95 20.63
C LEU A 532 -27.33 -21.86 21.36
N PRO A 533 -26.26 -21.35 22.01
CA PRO A 533 -25.36 -22.20 22.80
C PRO A 533 -26.05 -22.89 23.98
N LEU A 534 -26.99 -22.22 24.66
CA LEU A 534 -27.76 -22.85 25.73
C LEU A 534 -28.59 -24.02 25.23
N ALA A 535 -29.27 -23.83 24.10
CA ALA A 535 -30.01 -24.89 23.44
C ALA A 535 -29.08 -26.04 23.00
N GLN A 536 -27.89 -25.72 22.49
CA GLN A 536 -26.86 -26.70 22.09
C GLN A 536 -26.33 -27.55 23.26
N VAL A 537 -26.33 -27.02 24.49
CA VAL A 537 -25.95 -27.78 25.70
C VAL A 537 -27.16 -28.52 26.29
N GLY A 538 -28.32 -28.44 25.65
CA GLY A 538 -29.52 -29.18 26.04
C GLY A 538 -30.43 -28.45 27.02
N VAL A 539 -30.36 -27.13 27.10
CA VAL A 539 -31.32 -26.33 27.88
C VAL A 539 -32.52 -26.00 26.98
N PRO A 540 -33.77 -26.24 27.41
CA PRO A 540 -34.94 -25.79 26.67
C PRO A 540 -35.01 -24.26 26.56
N VAL A 541 -35.14 -23.76 25.34
CA VAL A 541 -35.25 -22.34 25.01
C VAL A 541 -36.47 -22.08 24.13
N LEU A 542 -37.27 -21.07 24.49
CA LEU A 542 -38.31 -20.49 23.65
C LEU A 542 -37.92 -19.07 23.23
N LEU A 543 -37.93 -18.81 21.92
CA LEU A 543 -37.82 -17.46 21.36
C LEU A 543 -39.12 -17.10 20.64
N ARG A 544 -39.84 -16.09 21.14
CA ARG A 544 -41.01 -15.51 20.48
C ARG A 544 -40.67 -14.15 19.89
N VAL A 545 -40.55 -14.08 18.57
CA VAL A 545 -40.17 -12.88 17.84
C VAL A 545 -41.42 -12.01 17.59
N PRO A 546 -41.46 -10.75 18.05
CA PRO A 546 -42.64 -9.89 17.98
C PRO A 546 -42.84 -9.22 16.60
N CYS A 547 -42.48 -9.91 15.52
CA CYS A 547 -42.69 -9.47 14.14
C CYS A 547 -42.85 -10.69 13.21
N PRO A 548 -43.43 -10.52 12.01
CA PRO A 548 -43.57 -11.62 11.05
C PRO A 548 -42.19 -12.08 10.56
N SER A 549 -42.06 -13.37 10.21
CA SER A 549 -40.80 -13.96 9.74
C SER A 549 -40.18 -13.22 8.54
N GLN A 550 -41.02 -12.68 7.65
CA GLN A 550 -40.60 -11.87 6.49
C GLN A 550 -39.78 -10.64 6.89
N ALA A 551 -40.06 -10.05 8.07
CA ALA A 551 -39.39 -8.85 8.53
C ALA A 551 -37.89 -9.05 8.82
N LEU A 552 -37.46 -10.25 9.22
CA LEU A 552 -36.05 -10.54 9.50
C LEU A 552 -35.29 -11.12 8.28
N GLY A 553 -35.98 -11.29 7.15
CA GLY A 553 -35.41 -11.82 5.91
C GLY A 553 -34.66 -13.15 6.12
N PRO A 554 -33.40 -13.26 5.68
CA PRO A 554 -32.66 -14.53 5.68
C PRO A 554 -32.35 -15.06 7.10
N VAL A 555 -32.36 -14.20 8.12
CA VAL A 555 -32.16 -14.61 9.52
C VAL A 555 -33.32 -15.46 10.02
N ALA A 556 -34.56 -15.13 9.64
CA ALA A 556 -35.72 -15.93 10.02
C ALA A 556 -35.68 -17.33 9.41
N GLU A 557 -35.28 -17.43 8.14
CA GLU A 557 -35.14 -18.73 7.46
C GLU A 557 -34.09 -19.61 8.15
N TRP A 558 -32.94 -19.02 8.51
CA TRP A 558 -31.91 -19.75 9.26
C TRP A 558 -32.40 -20.19 10.64
N LEU A 559 -33.06 -19.32 11.41
CA LEU A 559 -33.59 -19.67 12.73
C LEU A 559 -34.63 -20.80 12.64
N LEU A 560 -35.49 -20.78 11.62
CA LEU A 560 -36.45 -21.86 11.38
C LEU A 560 -35.73 -23.19 11.15
N ARG A 561 -34.64 -23.20 10.35
CA ARG A 561 -33.83 -24.40 10.12
C ARG A 561 -33.16 -24.93 11.40
N GLN A 562 -32.78 -24.06 12.34
CA GLN A 562 -32.26 -24.46 13.65
C GLN A 562 -33.35 -25.07 14.56
N ALA A 563 -34.59 -24.64 14.42
CA ALA A 563 -35.75 -25.11 15.20
C ALA A 563 -36.43 -26.36 14.62
N MET A 564 -36.06 -26.80 13.40
CA MET A 564 -36.69 -27.95 12.72
C MET A 564 -36.50 -29.26 13.50
N PRO A 565 -37.57 -30.02 13.78
CA PRO A 565 -37.47 -31.30 14.48
C PRO A 565 -36.99 -32.43 13.57
N ALA A 566 -35.93 -33.15 13.97
CA ALA A 566 -35.51 -34.38 13.29
C ALA A 566 -36.35 -35.63 13.68
N GLY A 567 -37.67 -35.49 13.91
CA GLY A 567 -38.57 -36.59 14.36
C GLY A 567 -39.61 -36.20 15.42
N SER A 568 -40.17 -37.18 16.14
CA SER A 568 -41.41 -37.09 16.94
C SER A 568 -41.35 -36.40 18.32
N PHE A 569 -40.24 -35.77 18.70
CA PHE A 569 -40.06 -35.09 20.01
C PHE A 569 -39.59 -33.62 19.84
N PRO A 570 -39.95 -32.71 20.77
CA PRO A 570 -39.60 -31.28 20.67
C PRO A 570 -38.09 -31.02 20.76
N CYS A 571 -37.60 -30.10 19.94
CA CYS A 571 -36.22 -29.61 19.95
C CYS A 571 -35.99 -28.67 21.14
N CYS A 572 -34.79 -28.66 21.73
CA CYS A 572 -34.44 -27.72 22.81
C CYS A 572 -34.47 -26.24 22.37
N PHE A 573 -34.65 -25.95 21.08
CA PHE A 573 -34.90 -24.60 20.58
C PHE A 573 -36.30 -24.53 19.93
N THR A 574 -37.22 -23.81 20.58
CA THR A 574 -38.58 -23.52 20.10
C THR A 574 -38.63 -22.08 19.58
N LEU A 575 -39.11 -21.89 18.36
CA LEU A 575 -39.21 -20.58 17.70
C LEU A 575 -40.65 -20.27 17.30
N GLU A 576 -41.11 -19.09 17.66
CA GLU A 576 -42.44 -18.58 17.29
C GLU A 576 -42.33 -17.15 16.74
N PHE A 577 -43.04 -16.87 15.65
CA PHE A 577 -43.21 -15.52 15.12
C PHE A 577 -44.64 -15.04 15.41
N ASN A 578 -44.81 -13.74 15.65
CA ASN A 578 -46.12 -13.11 15.81
C ASN A 578 -46.82 -12.86 14.47
#